data_AF-A0A1Y3QV37-F1
#
_entry.id   AF-A0A1Y3QV37-F1
#
_cell.length_a   1.000
_cell.length_b   1.000
_cell.length_c   1.000
_cell.angle_alpha   90.00
_cell.angle_beta   90.00
_cell.angle_gamma   90.00
#
_symmetry.space_group_name_H-M   'P 1'
#
loop_
_entity.id
_entity.type
_entity.pdbx_description
1 polymer ?
#
loop_
_entity_poly.entity_id
_entity_poly.type
_entity_poly.pdbx_seq_one_letter_code
_entity_poly.pdbx_strand_id
1 'polypeptide(L)'
;MADLKQYIASSGAGELPAAAELDALLARCEWFDLARIVREIATGRPDPRLDVTAPWRAQSSLRMAVVDADALCRLSSDDIIDRFLREEDLRIVAADGEPEEEVCTEAVLDDDDQVVSEELAEIYLAQGLRDKAIAIYRKLSLRNPEKSVYFAELIGKLENNN
;
A
#
# COMPACT_ATOMS: atom_id res chain seq x y z
N MET A 1 8.48 -29.99 -38.25
CA MET A 1 9.70 -29.19 -37.90
C MET A 1 9.40 -27.77 -37.41
N ALA A 2 8.43 -27.04 -38.00
CA ALA A 2 8.01 -25.73 -37.46
C ALA A 2 7.54 -25.83 -36.01
N ASP A 3 6.82 -26.90 -35.70
CA ASP A 3 6.23 -27.16 -34.37
C ASP A 3 7.31 -27.40 -33.31
N LEU A 4 8.36 -28.16 -33.61
CA LEU A 4 9.49 -28.34 -32.68
C LEU A 4 10.22 -27.03 -32.40
N LYS A 5 10.46 -26.21 -33.44
CA LYS A 5 11.11 -24.91 -33.27
C LYS A 5 10.26 -23.97 -32.42
N GLN A 6 8.95 -23.94 -32.66
CA GLN A 6 8.01 -23.12 -31.89
C GLN A 6 7.92 -23.60 -30.44
N TYR A 7 7.84 -24.91 -30.22
CA TYR A 7 7.83 -25.52 -28.88
C TYR A 7 9.08 -25.19 -28.06
N ILE A 8 10.26 -25.26 -28.69
CA ILE A 8 11.52 -24.87 -28.04
C ILE A 8 11.54 -23.36 -27.77
N ALA A 9 11.11 -22.54 -28.72
CA ALA A 9 11.08 -21.08 -28.58
C ALA A 9 10.12 -20.62 -27.47
N SER A 10 9.01 -21.34 -27.25
CA SER A 10 8.08 -21.09 -26.15
C SER A 10 8.50 -21.75 -24.82
N SER A 11 9.73 -22.27 -24.74
CA SER A 11 10.23 -22.99 -23.56
C SER A 11 9.31 -24.11 -23.09
N GLY A 12 8.64 -24.79 -24.02
CA GLY A 12 7.75 -25.90 -23.74
C GLY A 12 6.30 -25.53 -23.44
N ALA A 13 5.92 -24.24 -23.53
CA ALA A 13 4.54 -23.78 -23.34
C ALA A 13 3.61 -23.99 -24.55
N GLY A 14 4.13 -24.54 -25.65
CA GLY A 14 3.38 -24.76 -26.90
C GLY A 14 2.83 -26.18 -27.04
N GLU A 15 2.20 -26.45 -28.18
CA GLU A 15 1.75 -27.79 -28.54
C GLU A 15 2.93 -28.74 -28.73
N LEU A 16 2.77 -29.96 -28.22
CA LEU A 16 3.86 -30.92 -28.17
C LEU A 16 4.03 -31.59 -29.54
N PRO A 17 5.26 -31.64 -30.11
CA PRO A 17 5.47 -32.27 -31.42
C PRO A 17 5.16 -33.78 -31.40
N ALA A 18 4.62 -34.29 -32.50
CA ALA A 18 4.31 -35.70 -32.64
C ALA A 18 5.56 -36.59 -32.55
N ALA A 19 5.47 -37.70 -31.81
CA ALA A 19 6.60 -38.61 -31.58
C ALA A 19 7.20 -39.16 -32.89
N ALA A 20 6.38 -39.45 -33.89
CA ALA A 20 6.84 -39.94 -35.20
C ALA A 20 7.70 -38.91 -35.95
N GLU A 21 7.41 -37.61 -35.82
CA GLU A 21 8.25 -36.56 -36.41
C GLU A 21 9.59 -36.45 -35.71
N LEU A 22 9.60 -36.60 -34.37
CA LEU A 22 10.82 -36.62 -33.57
C LEU A 22 11.68 -37.83 -33.91
N ASP A 23 11.09 -39.01 -34.07
CA ASP A 23 11.78 -40.23 -34.50
C ASP A 23 12.42 -40.05 -35.89
N ALA A 24 11.67 -39.51 -36.87
CA ALA A 24 12.18 -39.23 -38.20
C ALA A 24 13.33 -38.21 -38.19
N LEU A 25 13.24 -37.19 -37.33
CA LEU A 25 14.31 -36.21 -37.15
C LEU A 25 15.56 -36.84 -36.52
N LEU A 26 15.39 -37.67 -35.49
CA LEU A 26 16.51 -38.34 -34.82
C LEU A 26 17.19 -39.38 -35.71
N ALA A 27 16.46 -40.02 -36.63
CA ALA A 27 17.06 -40.90 -37.64
C ALA A 27 18.02 -40.14 -38.59
N ARG A 28 17.79 -38.85 -38.83
CA ARG A 28 18.65 -38.00 -39.67
C ARG A 28 19.70 -37.25 -38.85
N CYS A 29 19.38 -36.91 -37.61
CA CYS A 29 20.17 -36.06 -36.72
C CYS A 29 20.27 -36.69 -35.34
N GLU A 30 21.03 -37.79 -35.23
CA GLU A 30 21.12 -38.57 -33.99
C GLU A 30 21.73 -37.79 -32.81
N TRP A 31 22.54 -36.77 -33.11
CA TRP A 31 23.24 -35.92 -32.15
C TRP A 31 22.35 -34.82 -31.55
N PHE A 32 21.11 -34.68 -32.00
CA PHE A 32 20.26 -33.55 -31.61
C PHE A 32 19.52 -33.80 -30.28
N ASP A 33 20.22 -33.51 -29.17
CA ASP A 33 19.74 -33.75 -27.81
C ASP A 33 18.39 -33.08 -27.50
N LEU A 34 18.10 -31.88 -28.05
CA LEU A 34 16.83 -31.21 -27.81
C LEU A 34 15.65 -32.02 -28.36
N ALA A 35 15.77 -32.65 -29.52
CA ALA A 35 14.72 -33.52 -30.04
C ALA A 35 14.55 -34.78 -29.19
N ARG A 36 15.64 -35.33 -28.63
CA ARG A 36 15.58 -36.46 -27.69
C ARG A 36 14.83 -36.06 -26.41
N ILE A 37 15.13 -34.89 -25.86
CA ILE A 37 14.47 -34.37 -24.65
C ILE A 37 12.98 -34.16 -24.89
N VAL A 38 12.60 -33.53 -26.00
CA VAL A 38 11.18 -33.33 -26.34
C VAL A 38 10.48 -34.67 -26.56
N ARG A 39 11.16 -35.66 -27.14
CA ARG A 39 10.62 -37.01 -27.33
C ARG A 39 10.41 -37.75 -26.02
N GLU A 40 11.32 -37.65 -25.06
CA GLU A 40 11.10 -38.20 -23.72
C GLU A 40 9.90 -37.54 -23.03
N ILE A 41 9.75 -36.20 -23.15
CA ILE A 41 8.59 -35.48 -22.61
C ILE A 41 7.30 -35.98 -23.29
N ALA A 42 7.32 -36.20 -24.61
CA ALA A 42 6.17 -36.67 -25.38
C ALA A 42 5.74 -38.09 -25.06
N THR A 43 6.71 -38.97 -24.82
CA THR A 43 6.48 -40.42 -24.73
C THR A 43 6.57 -40.95 -23.30
N GLY A 44 7.10 -40.15 -22.36
CA GLY A 44 7.41 -40.55 -20.99
C GLY A 44 8.54 -41.59 -20.87
N ARG A 45 9.22 -41.93 -21.98
CA ARG A 45 10.27 -42.95 -21.99
C ARG A 45 11.65 -42.31 -21.95
N PRO A 46 12.57 -42.74 -21.08
CA PRO A 46 13.92 -42.21 -21.03
C PRO A 46 14.73 -42.60 -22.28
N ASP A 47 15.66 -41.74 -22.68
CA ASP A 47 16.61 -41.92 -23.76
C ASP A 47 17.99 -42.27 -23.17
N PRO A 48 18.51 -43.49 -23.40
CA PRO A 48 19.78 -43.93 -22.83
C PRO A 48 20.96 -43.01 -23.14
N ARG A 49 20.93 -42.29 -24.27
CA ARG A 49 22.02 -41.37 -24.63
C ARG A 49 22.00 -40.12 -23.77
N LEU A 50 20.81 -39.62 -23.41
CA LEU A 50 20.68 -38.47 -22.53
C LEU A 50 21.16 -38.80 -21.11
N ASP A 51 20.97 -40.04 -20.65
CA ASP A 51 21.48 -40.50 -19.35
C ASP A 51 23.01 -40.56 -19.33
N VAL A 52 23.62 -41.07 -20.41
CA VAL A 52 25.09 -41.16 -20.51
C VAL A 52 25.74 -39.77 -20.55
N THR A 53 25.11 -38.81 -21.23
CA THR A 53 25.65 -37.45 -21.34
C THR A 53 25.24 -36.54 -20.18
N ALA A 54 24.27 -36.94 -19.35
CA ALA A 54 23.72 -36.14 -18.25
C ALA A 54 24.79 -35.48 -17.33
N PRO A 55 25.87 -36.16 -16.90
CA PRO A 55 26.87 -35.56 -16.02
C PRO A 55 27.66 -34.40 -16.66
N TRP A 56 27.71 -34.37 -18.00
CA TRP A 56 28.56 -33.46 -18.77
C TRP A 56 27.77 -32.36 -19.48
N ARG A 57 26.43 -32.32 -19.29
CA ARG A 57 25.55 -31.33 -19.91
C ARG A 57 24.82 -30.53 -18.84
N ALA A 58 24.59 -29.25 -19.14
CA ALA A 58 23.65 -28.44 -18.38
C ALA A 58 22.23 -28.99 -18.54
N GLN A 59 21.42 -28.86 -17.49
CA GLN A 59 20.00 -29.20 -17.55
C GLN A 59 19.31 -28.34 -18.61
N SER A 60 18.42 -28.96 -19.39
CA SER A 60 17.67 -28.24 -20.43
C SER A 60 16.61 -27.37 -19.78
N SER A 61 16.38 -26.18 -20.34
CA SER A 61 15.27 -25.29 -19.94
C SER A 61 13.92 -25.97 -20.04
N LEU A 62 13.74 -26.90 -20.98
CA LEU A 62 12.51 -27.71 -21.13
C LEU A 62 12.23 -28.64 -19.93
N ARG A 63 13.23 -28.89 -19.08
CA ARG A 63 13.11 -29.68 -17.85
C ARG A 63 13.17 -28.81 -16.59
N MET A 64 13.34 -27.50 -16.73
CA MET A 64 13.34 -26.60 -15.59
C MET A 64 11.91 -26.33 -15.15
N ALA A 65 11.70 -26.22 -13.83
CA ALA A 65 10.43 -25.75 -13.31
C ALA A 65 10.17 -24.32 -13.81
N VAL A 66 8.91 -24.02 -14.09
CA VAL A 66 8.50 -22.65 -14.41
C VAL A 66 8.84 -21.77 -13.21
N VAL A 67 9.60 -20.72 -13.46
CA VAL A 67 9.95 -19.71 -12.46
C VAL A 67 8.75 -18.80 -12.25
N ASP A 68 8.25 -18.72 -11.03
CA ASP A 68 7.25 -17.71 -10.66
C ASP A 68 7.94 -16.34 -10.60
N ALA A 69 7.75 -15.54 -11.66
CA ALA A 69 8.30 -14.19 -11.75
C ALA A 69 7.76 -13.28 -10.64
N ASP A 70 6.49 -13.44 -10.25
CA ASP A 70 5.90 -12.66 -9.16
C ASP A 70 6.52 -13.03 -7.83
N ALA A 71 6.93 -14.28 -7.62
CA ALA A 71 7.65 -14.67 -6.41
C ALA A 71 9.05 -14.03 -6.32
N LEU A 72 9.72 -13.83 -7.46
CA LEU A 72 11.04 -13.17 -7.50
C LEU A 72 10.97 -11.66 -7.28
N CYS A 73 9.89 -11.03 -7.73
CA CYS A 73 9.70 -9.57 -7.62
C CYS A 73 8.99 -9.14 -6.34
N ARG A 74 8.38 -10.07 -5.60
CA ARG A 74 7.72 -9.78 -4.33
C ARG A 74 8.77 -9.42 -3.28
N LEU A 75 8.72 -8.17 -2.82
CA LEU A 75 9.51 -7.72 -1.68
C LEU A 75 8.87 -8.23 -0.39
N SER A 76 9.65 -8.91 0.44
CA SER A 76 9.23 -9.25 1.79
C SER A 76 9.30 -8.02 2.71
N SER A 77 8.66 -8.10 3.86
CA SER A 77 8.80 -7.07 4.90
C SER A 77 10.27 -6.87 5.29
N ASP A 78 11.05 -7.96 5.37
CA ASP A 78 12.46 -7.90 5.73
C ASP A 78 13.28 -7.18 4.65
N ASP A 79 12.98 -7.40 3.36
CA ASP A 79 13.64 -6.69 2.25
C ASP A 79 13.37 -5.18 2.30
N ILE A 80 12.14 -4.81 2.66
CA ILE A 80 11.73 -3.40 2.81
C ILE A 80 12.46 -2.77 3.98
N ILE A 81 12.54 -3.46 5.12
CA ILE A 81 13.26 -3.00 6.31
C ILE A 81 14.74 -2.83 6.00
N ASP A 82 15.38 -3.82 5.37
CA ASP A 82 16.79 -3.75 5.03
C ASP A 82 17.09 -2.62 4.02
N ARG A 83 16.18 -2.37 3.07
CA ARG A 83 16.29 -1.24 2.16
C ARG A 83 16.23 0.09 2.91
N PHE A 84 15.28 0.22 3.83
CA PHE A 84 15.12 1.41 4.66
C PHE A 84 16.33 1.67 5.55
N LEU A 85 16.87 0.63 6.20
CA LEU A 85 18.04 0.76 7.08
C LEU A 85 19.33 1.13 6.31
N ARG A 86 19.41 0.79 5.02
CA ARG A 86 20.53 1.17 4.14
C ARG A 86 20.40 2.58 3.56
N GLU A 87 19.20 3.13 3.53
CA GLU A 87 18.92 4.42 2.92
C GLU A 87 19.27 5.55 3.90
N GLU A 88 20.31 6.32 3.59
CA GLU A 88 20.84 7.35 4.49
C GLU A 88 20.06 8.69 4.42
N ASP A 89 19.38 8.94 3.30
CA ASP A 89 18.59 10.16 3.08
C ASP A 89 17.09 9.85 3.10
N LEU A 90 16.54 9.80 4.32
CA LEU A 90 15.12 9.57 4.58
C LEU A 90 14.33 10.89 4.62
N ARG A 91 14.87 11.98 4.07
CA ARG A 91 14.21 13.29 4.10
C ARG A 91 12.91 13.23 3.31
N ILE A 92 11.80 13.41 4.01
CA ILE A 92 10.50 13.59 3.38
C ILE A 92 10.51 14.97 2.74
N VAL A 93 10.58 15.02 1.41
CA VAL A 93 10.44 16.23 0.61
C VAL A 93 9.07 16.17 -0.04
N ALA A 94 8.27 17.22 0.13
CA ALA A 94 7.00 17.34 -0.58
C ALA A 94 7.27 17.28 -2.09
N ALA A 95 6.43 16.55 -2.82
CA ALA A 95 6.56 16.48 -4.27
C ALA A 95 6.21 17.84 -4.89
N ASP A 96 6.91 18.22 -5.95
CA ASP A 96 6.63 19.46 -6.68
C ASP A 96 5.17 19.45 -7.20
N GLY A 97 4.33 20.34 -6.64
CA GLY A 97 2.93 20.50 -7.04
C GLY A 97 1.89 20.05 -6.00
N GLU A 98 2.29 19.56 -4.82
CA GLU A 98 1.35 19.45 -3.70
C GLU A 98 1.00 20.86 -3.20
N PRO A 99 -0.30 21.18 -2.99
CA PRO A 99 -0.66 22.45 -2.40
C PRO A 99 -0.02 22.54 -1.01
N GLU A 100 0.68 23.63 -0.75
CA GLU A 100 1.06 24.03 0.60
C GLU A 100 -0.22 24.41 1.36
N GLU A 101 -1.06 23.42 1.69
CA GLU A 101 -2.11 23.62 2.66
C GLU A 101 -1.43 23.80 4.02
N GLU A 102 -1.47 25.04 4.52
CA GLU A 102 -1.12 25.31 5.90
C GLU A 102 -1.96 24.37 6.78
N VAL A 103 -1.29 23.46 7.50
CA VAL A 103 -1.95 22.60 8.47
C VAL A 103 -2.47 23.50 9.59
N CYS A 104 -3.70 23.97 9.46
CA CYS A 104 -4.36 24.78 10.46
C CYS A 104 -4.70 23.89 11.65
N THR A 105 -3.79 23.84 12.63
CA THR A 105 -3.98 23.07 13.87
C THR A 105 -4.99 23.73 14.82
N GLU A 106 -5.41 24.95 14.53
CA GLU A 106 -6.48 25.64 15.25
C GLU A 106 -7.84 25.29 14.62
N ALA A 107 -8.76 24.84 15.46
CA ALA A 107 -10.14 24.70 15.06
C ALA A 107 -10.72 26.10 14.76
N VAL A 108 -11.17 26.31 13.52
CA VAL A 108 -12.00 27.47 13.17
C VAL A 108 -13.35 27.27 13.84
N LEU A 109 -13.55 27.91 14.99
CA LEU A 109 -14.83 27.95 15.67
C LEU A 109 -15.51 29.27 15.31
N ASP A 110 -16.72 29.20 14.76
CA ASP A 110 -17.56 30.39 14.63
C ASP A 110 -17.94 30.91 16.04
N ASP A 111 -18.15 32.22 16.21
CA ASP A 111 -18.47 32.86 17.50
C ASP A 111 -19.71 32.27 18.22
N ASP A 112 -20.55 31.54 17.48
CA ASP A 112 -21.74 30.85 17.97
C ASP A 112 -21.45 29.45 18.57
N ASP A 113 -20.30 28.84 18.25
CA ASP A 113 -19.89 27.52 18.76
C ASP A 113 -19.15 27.58 20.10
N GLN A 114 -18.99 28.79 20.67
CA GLN A 114 -18.34 28.93 21.96
C GLN A 114 -19.18 28.32 23.08
N VAL A 115 -18.63 27.28 23.73
CA VAL A 115 -19.22 26.65 24.90
C VAL A 115 -19.40 27.69 26.01
N VAL A 116 -20.66 27.95 26.38
CA VAL A 116 -21.04 28.89 27.45
C VAL A 116 -21.78 28.15 28.55
N SER A 117 -21.32 28.30 29.81
CA SER A 117 -21.98 27.76 31.00
C SER A 117 -21.93 28.79 32.14
N GLU A 118 -22.81 28.61 33.13
CA GLU A 118 -22.87 29.50 34.31
C GLU A 118 -21.58 29.38 35.13
N GLU A 119 -21.08 28.15 35.31
CA GLU A 119 -19.83 27.88 36.03
C GLU A 119 -18.63 28.55 35.34
N LEU A 120 -18.63 28.58 34.00
CA LEU A 120 -17.58 29.27 33.25
C LEU A 120 -17.61 30.79 33.50
N ALA A 121 -18.79 31.39 33.59
CA ALA A 121 -18.92 32.79 33.94
C ALA A 121 -18.42 33.07 35.37
N GLU A 122 -18.72 32.19 36.32
CA GLU A 122 -18.21 32.29 37.70
C GLU A 122 -16.68 32.20 37.79
N ILE A 123 -16.06 31.30 37.00
CA ILE A 123 -14.60 31.20 36.92
C ILE A 123 -14.01 32.52 36.41
N TYR A 124 -14.60 33.13 35.37
CA TYR A 124 -14.14 34.43 34.88
C TYR A 124 -14.32 35.55 35.91
N LEU A 125 -15.38 35.52 36.72
CA LEU A 125 -15.54 36.47 37.82
C LEU A 125 -14.48 36.29 38.90
N ALA A 126 -14.16 35.05 39.28
CA ALA A 126 -13.11 34.74 40.24
C ALA A 126 -11.73 35.21 39.74
N GLN A 127 -11.51 35.20 38.42
CA GLN A 127 -10.31 35.73 37.77
C GLN A 127 -10.31 37.26 37.62
N GLY A 128 -11.39 37.95 38.01
CA GLY A 128 -11.54 39.40 37.86
C GLY A 128 -11.92 39.86 36.45
N LEU A 129 -12.20 38.94 35.53
CA LEU A 129 -12.55 39.21 34.13
C LEU A 129 -14.06 39.45 33.97
N ARG A 130 -14.55 40.55 34.54
CA ARG A 130 -15.98 40.89 34.60
C ARG A 130 -16.63 41.01 33.22
N ASP A 131 -15.96 41.63 32.26
CA ASP A 131 -16.49 41.82 30.90
C ASP A 131 -16.79 40.49 30.20
N LYS A 132 -15.90 39.50 30.39
CA LYS A 132 -16.07 38.15 29.84
C LYS A 132 -17.22 37.42 30.52
N ALA A 133 -17.35 37.54 31.83
CA ALA A 133 -18.48 36.96 32.56
C ALA A 133 -19.82 37.56 32.12
N ILE A 134 -19.89 38.89 31.95
CA ILE A 134 -21.09 39.58 31.45
C ILE A 134 -21.45 39.09 30.04
N ALA A 135 -20.48 38.93 29.15
CA ALA A 135 -20.71 38.40 27.81
C ALA A 135 -21.32 36.98 27.84
N ILE A 136 -20.83 36.11 28.72
CA ILE A 136 -21.37 34.76 28.91
C ILE A 136 -22.80 34.80 29.47
N TYR A 137 -23.07 35.61 30.50
CA TYR A 137 -24.43 35.75 31.06
C TYR A 137 -25.44 36.30 30.04
N ARG A 138 -25.02 37.23 29.17
CA ARG A 138 -25.87 37.72 28.07
C ARG A 138 -26.19 36.60 27.07
N LYS A 139 -25.19 35.80 26.67
CA LYS A 139 -25.41 34.62 25.82
C LYS A 139 -26.33 33.59 26.50
N LEU A 140 -26.15 33.32 27.79
CA LEU A 140 -27.00 32.40 28.56
C LEU A 140 -28.44 32.89 28.70
N SER A 141 -28.66 34.20 28.85
CA SER A 141 -29.99 34.81 28.88
C SER A 141 -30.73 34.64 27.55
N LEU A 142 -30.02 34.73 26.42
CA LEU A 142 -30.60 34.51 25.09
C LEU A 142 -30.95 33.03 24.86
N ARG A 143 -30.11 32.10 25.33
CA ARG A 143 -30.35 30.66 25.20
C ARG A 143 -31.41 30.12 26.17
N ASN A 144 -31.58 30.76 27.33
CA ASN A 144 -32.49 30.31 28.39
C ASN A 144 -33.46 31.44 28.79
N PRO A 145 -34.48 31.74 27.96
CA PRO A 145 -35.39 32.86 28.19
C PRO A 145 -36.15 32.76 29.53
N GLU A 146 -36.44 31.54 30.01
CA GLU A 146 -37.08 31.29 31.31
C GLU A 146 -36.25 31.79 32.50
N LYS A 147 -34.92 31.81 32.37
CA LYS A 147 -33.97 32.30 33.39
C LYS A 147 -33.42 33.69 33.08
N SER A 148 -33.97 34.38 32.08
CA SER A 148 -33.46 35.69 31.64
C SER A 148 -33.42 36.74 32.75
N VAL A 149 -34.45 36.79 33.61
CA VAL A 149 -34.51 37.71 34.76
C VAL A 149 -33.36 37.46 35.74
N TYR A 150 -33.07 36.19 36.04
CA TYR A 150 -31.97 35.79 36.92
C TYR A 150 -30.61 36.28 36.38
N PHE A 151 -30.34 36.04 35.10
CA PHE A 151 -29.10 36.51 34.47
C PHE A 151 -29.02 38.03 34.37
N ALA A 152 -30.14 38.73 34.15
CA ALA A 152 -30.18 40.19 34.16
C ALA A 152 -29.83 40.78 35.53
N GLU A 153 -30.29 40.17 36.63
CA GLU A 153 -29.91 40.57 37.98
C GLU A 153 -28.41 40.36 38.25
N LEU A 154 -27.84 39.24 37.81
CA LEU A 154 -26.40 38.97 37.89
C LEU A 154 -25.58 40.01 37.13
N ILE A 155 -25.97 40.31 35.88
CA ILE A 155 -25.32 41.35 35.08
C ILE A 155 -25.43 42.72 35.77
N GLY A 156 -26.61 43.08 36.29
CA GLY A 156 -26.81 44.34 36.99
C GLY A 156 -25.97 44.48 38.26
N LYS A 157 -25.74 43.39 39.00
CA LYS A 157 -24.82 43.38 40.15
C LYS A 157 -23.37 43.62 39.72
N LEU A 158 -22.96 43.06 38.58
CA LEU A 158 -21.60 43.17 38.06
C LEU A 158 -21.31 44.52 37.43
N GLU A 159 -22.30 45.15 36.80
CA GLU A 159 -22.17 46.49 36.20
C GLU A 159 -22.20 47.61 37.26
N ASN A 160 -22.92 47.41 38.37
CA ASN A 160 -23.03 48.41 39.45
C ASN A 160 -21.95 48.34 40.54
N ASN A 161 -21.26 47.20 40.69
CA ASN A 161 -20.13 47.05 41.62
C ASN A 161 -18.80 47.45 40.95
N ASN A 162 -18.71 48.71 40.54
CA ASN A 162 -17.47 49.30 40.02
C ASN A 162 -16.55 49.76 41.17
#